data_AF-A0A7Z9WR61-F1
#
_entry.id   AF-A0A7Z9WR61-F1
#
_cell.length_a   1.000
_cell.length_b   1.000
_cell.length_c   1.000
_cell.angle_alpha   90.00
_cell.angle_beta   90.00
_cell.angle_gamma   90.00
#
_symmetry.space_group_name_H-M   'P 1'
#
loop_
_entity.id
_entity.type
_entity.pdbx_description
1 polymer ?
#
loop_
_entity_poly.entity_id
_entity_poly.type
_entity_poly.pdbx_seq_one_letter_code
_entity_poly.pdbx_strand_id
1 'polypeptide(L)'
;MEYRSSQRASPVEDRYILAHDLGTTGNKATLYTPEGELVASCFYPYETHYLSATWVEQNPEDWWRAVCLSTAKLLADSKTSPEAIKVVS
;
A
#
# COMPACT_ATOMS: atom_id res chain seq x y z
N MET A 1 -41.32 -18.24 7.84
CA MET A 1 -40.06 -18.58 8.54
C MET A 1 -38.99 -18.64 7.47
N GLU A 2 -38.46 -17.47 7.08
CA GLU A 2 -37.47 -17.37 6.01
C GLU A 2 -36.08 -17.33 6.64
N TYR A 3 -35.33 -18.40 6.43
CA TYR A 3 -33.93 -18.49 6.82
C TYR A 3 -33.12 -17.62 5.87
N ARG A 4 -32.92 -16.35 6.23
CA ARG A 4 -31.93 -15.50 5.57
C ARG A 4 -30.55 -16.10 5.82
N SER A 5 -30.06 -16.85 4.84
CA SER A 5 -28.69 -17.28 4.73
C SER A 5 -27.78 -16.05 4.83
N SER A 6 -27.16 -15.86 5.98
CA SER A 6 -26.02 -14.95 6.11
C SER A 6 -24.93 -15.48 5.18
N GLN A 7 -24.69 -14.81 4.05
CA GLN A 7 -23.45 -14.98 3.30
C GLN A 7 -22.31 -14.66 4.28
N ARG A 8 -21.65 -15.69 4.81
CA ARG A 8 -20.31 -15.50 5.33
C ARG A 8 -19.43 -15.25 4.12
N ALA A 9 -18.73 -14.12 4.14
CA ALA A 9 -17.54 -13.89 3.34
C ALA A 9 -16.69 -15.17 3.29
N SER A 10 -16.20 -15.52 2.10
CA SER A 10 -15.36 -16.68 1.89
C SER A 10 -13.98 -16.48 2.55
N PRO A 11 -13.20 -17.55 2.83
CA PRO A 11 -11.91 -17.49 3.55
C PRO A 11 -10.77 -16.74 2.83
N VAL A 12 -11.09 -16.01 1.75
CA VAL A 12 -10.15 -15.26 0.90
C VAL A 12 -9.99 -13.82 1.38
N GLU A 13 -10.89 -13.30 2.22
CA GLU A 13 -10.90 -11.87 2.60
C GLU A 13 -9.74 -11.42 3.51
N ASP A 14 -8.93 -12.34 4.05
CA ASP A 14 -7.91 -12.00 5.06
C ASP A 14 -6.47 -12.23 4.63
N ARG A 15 -6.17 -12.25 3.32
CA ARG A 15 -4.81 -12.49 2.81
C ARG A 15 -4.44 -11.50 1.73
N TYR A 16 -3.93 -10.34 2.12
CA TYR A 16 -3.45 -9.35 1.18
C TYR A 16 -1.93 -9.25 1.17
N ILE A 17 -1.40 -8.84 0.02
CA ILE A 17 0.00 -8.48 -0.19
C ILE A 17 0.04 -6.96 -0.30
N LEU A 18 0.79 -6.33 0.60
CA LEU A 18 1.14 -4.92 0.52
C LEU A 18 2.48 -4.80 -0.19
N ALA A 19 2.56 -4.03 -1.26
CA ALA A 19 3.81 -3.76 -1.95
C ALA A 19 4.10 -2.26 -1.98
N HIS A 20 5.33 -1.89 -1.69
CA HIS A 20 5.87 -0.55 -1.85
C HIS A 20 6.85 -0.50 -3.01
N ASP A 21 6.53 0.31 -4.01
CA ASP A 21 7.43 0.68 -5.08
C ASP A 21 7.98 2.08 -4.79
N LEU A 22 9.15 2.12 -4.12
CA LEU A 22 9.88 3.35 -3.86
C LEU A 22 10.65 3.80 -5.10
N GLY A 23 10.04 4.72 -5.83
CA GLY A 23 10.63 5.36 -7.00
C GLY A 23 11.48 6.58 -6.66
N THR A 24 11.99 7.24 -7.68
CA THR A 24 12.76 8.48 -7.53
C THR A 24 11.91 9.71 -7.24
N THR A 25 10.59 9.65 -7.28
CA THR A 25 9.72 10.84 -7.07
C THR A 25 8.63 10.60 -6.03
N GLY A 26 8.58 9.40 -5.46
CA GLY A 26 7.58 9.03 -4.48
C GLY A 26 7.47 7.53 -4.32
N ASN A 27 6.67 7.14 -3.33
CA ASN A 27 6.33 5.76 -3.04
C ASN A 27 4.93 5.45 -3.56
N LYS A 28 4.81 4.39 -4.36
CA LYS A 28 3.52 3.81 -4.72
C LYS A 28 3.25 2.60 -3.84
N ALA A 29 2.23 2.70 -2.99
CA ALA A 29 1.74 1.58 -2.20
C ALA A 29 0.55 0.92 -2.90
N THR A 30 0.59 -0.41 -3.02
CA THR A 30 -0.45 -1.21 -3.66
C THR A 30 -0.87 -2.37 -2.77
N LEU A 31 -2.16 -2.67 -2.76
CA LEU A 31 -2.73 -3.81 -2.07
C LEU A 31 -3.25 -4.79 -3.11
N TYR A 32 -2.78 -6.03 -3.05
CA TYR A 32 -3.20 -7.09 -3.97
C TYR A 32 -3.80 -8.28 -3.23
N THR A 33 -4.71 -8.98 -3.90
CA THR A 33 -5.10 -10.35 -3.49
C THR A 33 -3.98 -11.34 -3.82
N PRO A 34 -3.98 -12.56 -3.26
CA PRO A 34 -2.98 -13.59 -3.59
C PRO A 34 -3.03 -14.03 -5.05
N GLU A 35 -4.16 -13.84 -5.73
CA GLU A 35 -4.36 -14.11 -7.15
C GLU A 35 -3.81 -13.00 -8.05
N GLY A 36 -3.30 -11.90 -7.47
CA GLY A 36 -2.70 -10.78 -8.21
C GLY A 36 -3.70 -9.68 -8.58
N GLU A 37 -4.92 -9.72 -8.06
CA GLU A 37 -5.92 -8.68 -8.34
C GLU A 37 -5.66 -7.42 -7.51
N LEU A 38 -5.70 -6.24 -8.15
CA LEU A 38 -5.47 -4.96 -7.48
C LEU A 38 -6.71 -4.58 -6.65
N VAL A 39 -6.52 -4.45 -5.34
CA VAL A 39 -7.58 -4.04 -4.40
C VAL A 39 -7.60 -2.52 -4.26
N ALA A 40 -6.44 -1.93 -4.00
CA ALA A 40 -6.29 -0.50 -3.81
C ALA A 40 -4.86 -0.06 -4.13
N SER A 41 -4.69 1.23 -4.41
CA SER A 41 -3.36 1.83 -4.52
C SER A 41 -3.39 3.29 -4.10
N CYS A 42 -2.26 3.78 -3.62
CA CYS A 42 -2.04 5.21 -3.44
C CYS A 42 -0.59 5.57 -3.75
N PHE A 43 -0.35 6.87 -3.92
CA PHE A 43 0.97 7.41 -4.18
C PHE A 43 1.26 8.55 -3.20
N TYR A 44 2.48 8.56 -2.65
CA TYR A 44 2.96 9.62 -1.79
C TYR A 44 4.23 10.23 -2.40
N PRO A 45 4.20 11.49 -2.86
CA PRO A 45 5.37 12.13 -3.46
C PRO A 45 6.41 12.51 -2.41
N TYR A 46 7.68 12.51 -2.81
CA TYR A 46 8.77 13.16 -2.08
C TYR A 46 9.74 13.82 -3.05
N GLU A 47 10.52 14.76 -2.54
CA GLU A 47 11.42 15.56 -3.36
C GLU A 47 12.70 14.78 -3.69
N THR A 48 13.20 15.01 -4.90
CA THR A 48 14.55 14.65 -5.31
C THR A 48 15.29 15.94 -5.59
N HIS A 49 16.39 16.13 -4.87
CA HIS A 49 17.17 17.36 -4.94
C HIS A 49 18.22 17.23 -6.05
N TYR A 50 18.08 18.08 -7.06
CA TYR A 50 19.04 18.22 -8.16
C TYR A 50 19.97 19.40 -7.86
N LEU A 51 21.04 19.13 -7.10
CA LEU A 51 21.96 20.17 -6.60
C LEU A 51 22.94 20.66 -7.67
N SER A 52 23.24 19.82 -8.67
CA SER A 52 24.07 20.17 -9.83
C SER A 52 23.75 19.26 -11.02
N ALA A 53 24.46 19.43 -12.15
CA ALA A 53 24.27 18.60 -13.35
C ALA A 53 24.54 17.10 -13.12
N THR A 54 25.29 16.73 -12.08
CA THR A 54 25.67 15.33 -11.79
C THR A 54 25.31 14.89 -10.37
N TRP A 55 24.70 15.76 -9.56
CA TRP A 55 24.42 15.49 -8.14
C TRP A 55 22.91 15.42 -7.94
N VAL A 56 22.44 14.24 -7.57
CA VAL A 56 21.03 13.93 -7.32
C VAL A 56 20.95 13.23 -5.97
N GLU A 57 20.24 13.84 -5.03
CA GLU A 57 20.12 13.36 -3.66
C GLU A 57 18.66 13.28 -3.24
N GLN A 58 18.38 12.40 -2.27
CA GLN A 58 17.08 12.26 -1.63
C GLN A 58 17.29 12.13 -0.13
N ASN A 59 16.36 12.66 0.66
CA ASN A 59 16.37 12.48 2.09
C ASN A 59 15.77 11.11 2.46
N PRO A 60 16.51 10.20 3.12
CA PRO A 60 15.99 8.88 3.49
C PRO A 60 14.80 8.94 4.46
N GLU A 61 14.68 10.01 5.26
CA GLU A 61 13.52 10.20 6.12
C GLU A 61 12.23 10.41 5.32
N ASP A 62 12.31 11.00 4.12
CA ASP A 62 11.14 11.17 3.25
C ASP A 62 10.63 9.84 2.70
N TRP A 63 11.53 8.90 2.42
CA TRP A 63 11.19 7.54 2.03
C TRP A 63 10.40 6.83 3.13
N TRP A 64 10.91 6.87 4.36
CA TRP A 64 10.25 6.23 5.50
C TRP A 64 8.89 6.85 5.78
N ARG A 65 8.81 8.18 5.79
CA ARG A 65 7.55 8.91 5.95
C ARG A 65 6.53 8.51 4.89
N ALA A 66 6.96 8.39 3.64
CA ALA A 66 6.10 7.99 2.54
C ALA A 66 5.60 6.55 2.69
N VAL A 67 6.42 5.60 3.16
CA VAL A 67 5.98 4.23 3.51
C VAL A 67 4.90 4.27 4.58
N CYS A 68 5.13 4.94 5.70
CA CYS A 68 4.15 5.00 6.79
C CYS A 68 2.82 5.65 6.35
N LEU A 69 2.90 6.80 5.68
CA LEU A 69 1.72 7.56 5.29
C LEU A 69 0.91 6.87 4.19
N SER A 70 1.59 6.27 3.19
CA SER A 70 0.91 5.52 2.15
C SER A 70 0.26 4.24 2.68
N THR A 71 0.91 3.51 3.60
CA THR A 71 0.30 2.34 4.27
C THR A 71 -0.94 2.73 5.05
N ALA A 72 -0.86 3.75 5.90
CA ALA A 72 -1.99 4.21 6.70
C ALA A 72 -3.17 4.65 5.81
N LYS A 73 -2.88 5.42 4.74
CA LYS A 73 -3.88 5.85 3.77
C LYS A 73 -4.50 4.67 3.03
N LEU A 74 -3.68 3.75 2.54
CA LEU A 74 -4.12 2.62 1.74
C LEU A 74 -5.08 1.73 2.54
N LEU A 75 -4.72 1.41 3.79
CA LEU A 75 -5.56 0.62 4.70
C LEU A 75 -6.88 1.32 5.05
N ALA A 76 -6.84 2.64 5.27
CA ALA A 76 -8.04 3.42 5.56
C ALA A 76 -8.99 3.46 4.34
N ASP A 77 -8.44 3.69 3.14
CA ASP A 77 -9.23 3.78 1.90
C ASP A 77 -9.82 2.41 1.50
N SER A 78 -9.05 1.33 1.65
CA SER A 78 -9.50 -0.03 1.33
C SER A 78 -10.35 -0.67 2.44
N LYS A 79 -10.40 -0.05 3.62
CA LYS A 79 -11.02 -0.59 4.85
C LYS A 79 -10.47 -1.95 5.24
N THR A 80 -9.20 -2.20 4.91
CA THR A 80 -8.51 -3.45 5.21
C THR A 80 -7.92 -3.38 6.62
N SER A 81 -8.13 -4.43 7.41
CA SER A 81 -7.47 -4.55 8.71
C SER A 81 -5.98 -4.90 8.50
N PRO A 82 -5.05 -4.33 9.29
CA PRO A 82 -3.63 -4.67 9.19
C PRO A 82 -3.37 -6.18 9.35
N GLU A 83 -4.17 -6.88 10.15
CA GLU A 83 -4.07 -8.32 10.39
C GLU A 83 -4.34 -9.15 9.12
N ALA A 84 -5.05 -8.60 8.14
CA ALA A 84 -5.29 -9.23 6.84
C ALA A 84 -4.08 -9.14 5.89
N ILE A 85 -3.09 -8.28 6.16
CA ILE A 85 -1.84 -8.25 5.38
C ILE A 85 -0.94 -9.39 5.84
N LYS A 86 -0.58 -10.29 4.91
CA LYS A 86 0.29 -11.44 5.20
C LYS A 86 1.71 -11.28 4.68
N VAL A 87 1.91 -10.33 3.76
CA VAL A 87 3.21 -10.04 3.15
C VAL A 87 3.34 -8.53 2.96
N VAL A 88 4.53 -8.01 3.27
CA VAL A 88 4.97 -6.67 2.89
C VAL A 88 6.21 -6.84 2.01
N SER A 89 6.20 -6.19 0.85
CA SER A 89 7.33 -6.16 -0.08
C SER A 89 7.75 -4.73 -0.41
#